data_AF-A0A2X3F0Q4-F1
#
_entry.id   AF-A0A2X3F0Q4-F1
#
_cell.length_a   1.000
_cell.length_b   1.000
_cell.length_c   1.000
_cell.angle_alpha   90.00
_cell.angle_beta   90.00
_cell.angle_gamma   90.00
#
_symmetry.space_group_name_H-M   'P 1'
#
loop_
_entity.id
_entity.type
_entity.pdbx_description
1 polymer ?
#
loop_
_entity_poly.entity_id
_entity_poly.type
_entity_poly.pdbx_seq_one_letter_code
_entity_poly.pdbx_strand_id
1 'polypeptide(L)'
;MFGCVVAAGIRIITQTPLSRRDVLIVGLAFGAGLGVESVPAFLSHFPPMVGDLFGSAATSGGLVAIALNLILPQEQAATKSLRSQDDRAESV
;
A
#
# COMPACT_ATOMS: atom_id res chain seq x y z
N MET A 1 -20.41 -9.75 -5.39
CA MET A 1 -19.41 -10.30 -4.43
C MET A 1 -18.11 -9.49 -4.40
N PHE A 2 -17.52 -9.09 -5.54
CA PHE A 2 -16.27 -8.30 -5.59
C PHE A 2 -16.29 -6.99 -4.76
N GLY A 3 -17.42 -6.26 -4.76
CA GLY A 3 -17.53 -5.01 -3.97
C GLY A 3 -17.32 -5.20 -2.46
N CYS A 4 -17.75 -6.33 -1.88
CA CYS A 4 -17.53 -6.62 -0.47
C CYS A 4 -16.05 -6.87 -0.15
N VAL A 5 -15.31 -7.51 -1.07
CA VAL A 5 -13.87 -7.73 -0.93
C VAL A 5 -13.14 -6.39 -0.96
N VAL A 6 -13.50 -5.49 -1.89
CA VAL A 6 -12.92 -4.15 -1.97
C VAL A 6 -13.22 -3.35 -0.69
N ALA A 7 -14.47 -3.36 -0.22
CA ALA A 7 -14.85 -2.68 1.02
C ALA A 7 -14.09 -3.22 2.25
N ALA A 8 -13.89 -4.54 2.34
CA ALA A 8 -13.07 -5.16 3.39
C ALA A 8 -11.60 -4.71 3.29
N GLY A 9 -11.04 -4.64 2.08
CA GLY A 9 -9.68 -4.14 1.84
C GLY A 9 -9.50 -2.69 2.29
N ILE A 10 -10.41 -1.79 1.91
CA ILE A 10 -10.39 -0.38 2.34
C ILE A 10 -10.48 -0.31 3.87
N ARG A 11 -11.39 -1.08 4.48
CA ARG A 11 -11.53 -1.13 5.94
C ARG A 11 -10.23 -1.54 6.64
N ILE A 12 -9.49 -2.52 6.11
CA ILE A 12 -8.20 -2.95 6.66
C ILE A 12 -7.18 -1.81 6.61
N ILE A 13 -7.07 -1.13 5.47
CA ILE A 13 -6.14 -0.01 5.27
C ILE A 13 -6.44 1.15 6.23
N THR A 14 -7.73 1.43 6.48
CA THR A 14 -8.16 2.52 7.37
C THR A 14 -8.17 2.18 8.86
N GLN A 15 -7.70 0.99 9.27
CA GLN A 15 -7.62 0.63 10.70
C GLN A 15 -6.56 1.46 11.45
N THR A 16 -5.59 2.02 10.74
CA THR A 16 -4.56 2.89 11.29
C THR A 16 -4.67 4.28 10.65
N PRO A 17 -4.22 5.36 11.35
CA PRO A 17 -4.25 6.70 10.78
C PRO A 17 -3.33 6.76 9.55
N LEU A 18 -3.94 6.99 8.38
CA LEU A 18 -3.22 7.09 7.12
C LEU A 18 -2.46 8.42 7.05
N SER A 19 -1.15 8.34 6.89
CA SER A 19 -0.31 9.51 6.61
C SER A 19 -0.42 9.93 5.14
N ARG A 20 0.07 11.13 4.81
CA ARG A 20 0.23 11.58 3.41
C ARG A 20 1.00 10.55 2.58
N ARG A 21 2.02 9.91 3.16
CA ARG A 21 2.79 8.85 2.51
C ARG A 21 1.91 7.64 2.15
N ASP A 22 1.08 7.17 3.07
CA ASP A 22 0.25 5.98 2.84
C ASP A 22 -0.79 6.24 1.75
N VAL A 23 -1.42 7.43 1.77
CA VAL A 23 -2.37 7.84 0.73
C VAL A 23 -1.71 7.96 -0.64
N LEU A 24 -0.46 8.45 -0.71
CA LEU A 24 0.31 8.51 -1.95
C LEU A 24 0.62 7.11 -2.50
N ILE A 25 1.06 6.18 -1.64
CA ILE A 25 1.36 4.80 -2.04
C ILE A 25 0.08 4.12 -2.55
N VAL A 26 -1.03 4.24 -1.82
CA VAL A 26 -2.33 3.66 -2.21
C VAL A 26 -2.81 4.25 -3.54
N GLY A 27 -2.73 5.57 -3.73
CA GLY A 27 -3.15 6.23 -4.96
C GLY A 27 -2.31 5.81 -6.17
N LEU A 28 -0.98 5.76 -6.03
CA LEU A 28 -0.07 5.32 -7.09
C LEU A 28 -0.24 3.83 -7.41
N ALA A 29 -0.42 2.98 -6.41
CA ALA A 29 -0.69 1.56 -6.59
C ALA A 29 -2.00 1.31 -7.35
N PHE A 30 -3.08 2.02 -6.99
CA PHE A 30 -4.35 1.95 -7.72
C PHE A 30 -4.22 2.47 -9.15
N GLY A 31 -3.57 3.62 -9.33
CA GLY A 31 -3.35 4.21 -10.66
C GLY A 31 -2.52 3.31 -11.56
N ALA A 32 -1.46 2.69 -11.04
CA ALA A 32 -0.63 1.76 -11.78
C ALA A 32 -1.37 0.44 -12.08
N GLY A 33 -2.09 -0.13 -11.12
CA GLY A 33 -2.86 -1.36 -11.33
C GLY A 33 -3.95 -1.21 -12.39
N LEU A 34 -4.72 -0.12 -12.33
CA LEU A 34 -5.74 0.21 -13.33
C LEU A 34 -5.12 0.64 -14.68
N GLY A 35 -3.97 1.32 -14.64
CA GLY A 35 -3.25 1.76 -15.83
C GLY A 35 -2.66 0.62 -16.64
N VAL A 36 -2.08 -0.38 -15.97
CA VAL A 36 -1.54 -1.58 -16.61
C VAL A 36 -2.66 -2.40 -17.28
N GLU A 37 -3.81 -2.50 -16.62
CA GLU A 37 -4.98 -3.19 -17.19
C GLU A 37 -5.60 -2.41 -18.37
N SER A 38 -5.46 -1.08 -18.39
CA SER A 38 -5.93 -0.22 -19.49
C SER A 38 -5.07 -0.31 -20.75
N VAL A 39 -3.78 -0.65 -20.64
CA VAL A 39 -2.86 -0.79 -21.77
C VAL A 39 -2.09 -2.11 -21.70
N PRO A 40 -2.76 -3.26 -21.88
CA PRO A 40 -2.13 -4.57 -21.82
C PRO A 40 -1.14 -4.78 -22.98
N ALA A 41 -1.29 -4.03 -24.08
CA ALA A 41 -0.37 -4.05 -25.21
C ALA A 41 1.07 -3.62 -24.86
N PHE A 42 1.25 -2.86 -23.76
CA PHE A 42 2.58 -2.47 -23.29
C PHE A 42 3.36 -3.64 -22.69
N LEU A 43 2.65 -4.63 -22.14
CA LEU A 43 3.23 -5.87 -21.60
C LEU A 43 3.62 -6.88 -22.68
N SER A 44 3.08 -6.74 -23.90
CA SER A 44 3.39 -7.62 -25.04
C SER A 44 4.84 -7.53 -25.53
N HIS A 45 5.57 -6.48 -25.13
CA HIS A 45 6.99 -6.30 -25.40
C HIS A 45 7.89 -7.00 -24.36
N PHE A 46 7.32 -7.49 -23.26
CA PHE A 46 8.04 -8.17 -22.19
C PHE A 46 7.91 -9.70 -22.29
N PRO A 47 8.82 -10.46 -21.66
CA PRO A 47 8.75 -11.92 -21.62
C PRO A 47 7.41 -12.40 -21.04
N PRO A 48 6.88 -13.56 -21.49
CA PRO A 48 5.55 -14.05 -21.10
C PRO A 48 5.34 -14.14 -19.59
N MET A 49 6.39 -14.49 -18.84
CA MET A 49 6.37 -14.55 -17.38
C MET A 49 6.01 -13.21 -16.72
N VAL A 50 6.48 -12.09 -17.25
CA VAL A 50 6.19 -10.75 -16.71
C VAL A 50 4.79 -10.30 -17.14
N GLY A 51 4.39 -10.63 -18.37
CA GLY A 51 3.04 -10.39 -18.87
C GLY A 51 1.96 -11.08 -18.03
N ASP A 52 2.15 -12.34 -17.66
CA ASP A 52 1.21 -13.08 -16.80
C ASP A 52 1.13 -12.52 -15.38
N LEU A 53 2.25 -12.07 -14.81
CA LEU A 53 2.31 -11.47 -13.47
C LEU A 53 1.66 -10.08 -13.42
N PHE A 54 1.96 -9.21 -14.39
CA PHE A 54 1.42 -7.85 -14.45
C PHE A 54 0.08 -7.75 -15.16
N GLY A 55 -0.36 -8.80 -15.84
CA GLY A 55 -1.67 -8.87 -16.51
C GLY A 55 -2.87 -8.83 -15.57
N SER A 56 -2.66 -8.92 -14.26
CA SER A 56 -3.68 -8.68 -13.25
C SER A 56 -3.47 -7.33 -12.56
N ALA A 57 -4.51 -6.48 -12.53
CA ALA A 57 -4.51 -5.22 -11.80
C ALA A 57 -4.15 -5.38 -10.31
N ALA A 58 -4.53 -6.49 -9.68
CA ALA A 58 -4.25 -6.75 -8.27
C ALA A 58 -2.76 -6.98 -8.02
N THR A 59 -2.11 -7.80 -8.85
CA THR A 59 -0.69 -8.11 -8.73
C THR A 59 0.16 -6.89 -9.08
N SER A 60 -0.14 -6.22 -10.20
CA SER A 60 0.60 -5.02 -10.63
C SER A 60 0.47 -3.87 -9.62
N GLY A 61 -0.74 -3.59 -9.14
CA GLY A 61 -0.97 -2.59 -8.10
C GLY A 61 -0.27 -2.95 -6.77
N GLY A 62 -0.36 -4.21 -6.34
CA GLY A 62 0.31 -4.68 -5.12
C GLY A 62 1.84 -4.61 -5.21
N LEU A 63 2.41 -5.00 -6.35
CA LEU A 63 3.86 -4.94 -6.57
C LEU A 63 4.36 -3.49 -6.55
N VAL A 64 3.62 -2.58 -7.19
CA VAL A 64 3.90 -1.14 -7.16
C VAL A 64 3.81 -0.61 -5.73
N ALA A 65 2.80 -0.99 -4.96
CA ALA A 65 2.68 -0.60 -3.55
C ALA A 65 3.89 -1.05 -2.71
N ILE A 66 4.35 -2.29 -2.88
CA ILE A 66 5.52 -2.84 -2.20
C ILE A 66 6.78 -2.08 -2.60
N ALA A 67 6.98 -1.88 -3.91
CA ALA A 67 8.13 -1.15 -4.44
C ALA A 67 8.16 0.29 -3.90
N LEU A 68 7.04 1.01 -3.92
CA LEU A 68 6.93 2.36 -3.38
C LEU A 68 7.12 2.40 -1.86
N ASN A 69 6.64 1.40 -1.12
CA ASN A 69 6.88 1.35 0.32
C ASN A 69 8.37 1.17 0.66
N LEU A 70 9.13 0.46 -0.18
CA LEU A 70 10.59 0.37 -0.03
C LEU A 70 11.32 1.65 -0.46
N ILE A 71 10.90 2.26 -1.57
CA ILE A 71 11.58 3.42 -2.17
C ILE A 71 11.28 4.70 -1.39
N LEU A 72 10.03 4.92 -0.97
CA LEU A 72 9.67 6.11 -0.20
C LEU A 72 10.18 5.94 1.22
N PRO A 73 11.14 6.77 1.68
CA PRO A 73 11.62 6.71 3.05
C PRO A 73 10.44 6.91 3.99
N GLN A 74 10.38 6.10 5.05
CA GLN A 74 9.41 6.36 6.11
C GLN A 74 9.71 7.75 6.66
N GLU A 75 8.75 8.67 6.57
CA GLU A 75 8.74 9.78 7.51
C GLU A 75 8.76 9.12 8.88
N GLN A 76 9.89 9.23 9.57
CA GLN A 76 9.92 9.05 11.01
C GLN A 76 9.00 10.13 11.54
N ALA A 77 7.70 9.82 11.64
CA ALA A 77 6.85 10.44 12.62
C ALA A 77 7.54 10.13 13.95
N ALA A 78 8.36 11.09 14.37
CA ALA A 78 9.19 11.11 15.55
C ALA A 78 8.64 10.17 16.62
N THR A 79 9.49 9.27 17.09
CA THR A 79 9.61 8.85 18.50
C THR A 79 8.54 9.49 19.37
N LYS A 80 7.28 9.04 19.29
CA LYS A 80 6.24 9.52 20.18
C LYS A 80 6.34 8.67 21.44
N SER A 81 7.40 8.97 22.18
CA SER A 81 7.41 9.10 23.63
C SER A 81 6.48 8.12 24.36
N LEU A 82 6.86 6.85 24.41
CA LEU A 82 6.34 5.90 25.41
C LEU A 82 7.31 5.73 26.59
N ARG A 83 8.17 6.72 26.86
CA ARG A 83 9.07 6.73 28.02
C ARG A 83 8.51 7.43 29.25
N SER A 84 7.19 7.49 29.42
CA SER A 84 6.58 8.05 30.64
C SER A 84 5.34 7.30 31.14
N GLN A 85 5.14 6.05 30.70
CA GLN A 85 4.09 5.18 31.25
C GLN A 85 4.56 4.43 32.51
N ASP A 86 5.63 4.90 33.16
CA ASP A 86 6.26 4.32 34.34
C ASP A 86 5.91 5.07 35.66
N ASP A 87 5.56 6.37 35.60
CA ASP A 87 5.39 7.19 36.81
C ASP A 87 4.06 7.00 37.58
N ARG A 88 3.11 6.20 37.07
CA ARG A 88 1.78 6.08 37.70
C ARG A 88 1.57 4.81 38.53
N ALA A 89 2.60 3.97 38.65
CA ALA A 89 2.57 2.77 39.49
C ALA A 89 3.14 3.00 40.91
N GLU A 90 3.75 4.17 41.19
CA GLU A 90 4.50 4.39 42.45
C GLU A 90 3.84 5.30 43.50
N SER A 91 2.64 5.84 43.30
CA SER A 91 1.93 6.57 44.38
C SER A 91 0.60 5.91 44.75
N VAL A 92 0.70 4.68 45.27
CA VAL A 92 -0.28 4.11 46.21
C VAL A 92 -0.31 4.96 47.48
#